data_AF-A0A521X9U7-F1
#
_entry.id   AF-A0A521X9U7-F1
#
_cell.length_a   1.000
_cell.length_b   1.000
_cell.length_c   1.000
_cell.angle_alpha   90.00
_cell.angle_beta   90.00
_cell.angle_gamma   90.00
#
_symmetry.space_group_name_H-M   'P 1'
#
loop_
_entity.id
_entity.type
_entity.pdbx_description
1 polymer ?
#
loop_
_entity_poly.entity_id
_entity_poly.type
_entity_poly.pdbx_seq_one_letter_code
_entity_poly.pdbx_strand_id
1 'polypeptide(L)'
;MRDEELTLEKIYEKVGEECYQINDRFTFDRIFKQLLLEGCDHEEAKDFMLCACSLGLIPFQERIENKSYRKISAEPDILSKDLRKLHLQAYKKIAKQIKRELTVSYSELLNTIGINPEGKNHHPKR
;
A
#
# COMPACT_ATOMS: atom_id res chain seq x y z
N MET A 1 -20.14 -31.22 -8.46
CA MET A 1 -20.83 -30.43 -7.42
C MET A 1 -20.89 -29.02 -7.95
N ARG A 2 -22.08 -28.46 -8.15
CA ARG A 2 -22.24 -27.03 -8.42
C ARG A 2 -22.31 -26.40 -7.04
N ASP A 3 -21.19 -25.80 -6.62
CA ASP A 3 -21.13 -25.09 -5.35
C ASP A 3 -22.17 -23.96 -5.37
N GLU A 4 -22.81 -23.76 -4.22
CA GLU A 4 -23.94 -22.86 -4.01
C GLU A 4 -23.72 -21.51 -4.70
N GLU A 5 -24.73 -21.04 -5.41
CA GLU A 5 -24.80 -19.68 -5.93
C GLU A 5 -24.63 -18.72 -4.73
N LEU A 6 -23.44 -18.13 -4.61
CA LEU A 6 -23.08 -17.26 -3.50
C LEU A 6 -23.88 -15.97 -3.66
N THR A 7 -24.90 -15.77 -2.83
CA THR A 7 -25.75 -14.58 -2.91
C THR A 7 -24.96 -13.35 -2.46
N LEU A 8 -25.26 -12.19 -3.06
CA LEU A 8 -24.69 -10.90 -2.67
C LEU A 8 -24.85 -10.60 -1.17
N GLU A 9 -25.92 -11.13 -0.54
CA GLU A 9 -26.17 -11.04 0.89
C GLU A 9 -25.06 -11.73 1.71
N LYS A 10 -24.66 -12.95 1.33
CA LYS A 10 -23.56 -13.67 2.01
C LYS A 10 -22.22 -12.94 1.83
N ILE A 11 -22.00 -12.33 0.66
CA ILE A 11 -20.80 -11.52 0.41
C ILE A 11 -20.83 -10.25 1.27
N TYR A 12 -22.00 -9.62 1.43
CA TYR A 12 -22.18 -8.44 2.27
C TYR A 12 -21.93 -8.76 3.75
N GLU A 13 -22.42 -9.88 4.27
CA GLU A 13 -22.12 -10.32 5.64
C GLU A 13 -20.62 -10.55 5.85
N LYS A 14 -19.92 -11.05 4.83
CA LYS A 14 -18.48 -11.39 4.93
C LYS A 14 -17.55 -10.21 4.72
N VAL A 15 -17.88 -9.28 3.82
CA VAL A 15 -17.00 -8.19 3.37
C VAL A 15 -17.52 -6.80 3.78
N GLY A 16 -18.83 -6.67 4.00
CA GLY A 16 -19.51 -5.39 4.25
C GLY A 16 -19.09 -4.70 5.55
N GLU A 17 -18.70 -5.44 6.58
CA GLU A 17 -18.21 -4.85 7.84
C GLU A 17 -16.94 -3.99 7.63
N GLU A 18 -16.11 -4.34 6.65
CA GLU A 18 -14.90 -3.59 6.31
C GLU A 18 -15.17 -2.41 5.36
N CYS A 19 -16.41 -2.23 4.89
CA CYS A 19 -16.79 -1.23 3.89
C CYS A 19 -17.19 0.15 4.45
N TYR A 20 -17.03 0.37 5.75
CA TYR A 20 -17.53 1.58 6.41
C TYR A 20 -17.01 2.89 5.81
N GLN A 21 -15.72 2.95 5.50
CA GLN A 21 -15.14 4.13 4.85
C GLN A 21 -13.83 3.79 4.11
N ILE A 22 -13.81 3.97 2.79
CA ILE A 22 -12.67 3.64 1.94
C ILE A 22 -12.09 4.93 1.38
N ASN A 23 -11.02 5.43 1.99
CA ASN A 23 -10.42 6.72 1.62
C ASN A 23 -9.15 6.59 0.75
N ASP A 24 -8.59 5.39 0.64
CA ASP A 24 -7.33 5.16 -0.06
C ASP A 24 -7.42 3.97 -1.03
N ARG A 25 -6.47 3.95 -1.97
CA ARG A 25 -6.41 2.95 -3.05
C ARG A 25 -5.98 1.57 -2.59
N PHE A 26 -5.22 1.44 -1.50
CA PHE A 26 -4.79 0.15 -1.00
C PHE A 26 -5.98 -0.59 -0.38
N THR A 27 -6.75 0.11 0.46
CA THR A 27 -7.97 -0.43 1.05
C THR A 27 -8.99 -0.78 -0.03
N PHE A 28 -9.18 0.11 -1.02
CA PHE A 28 -10.03 -0.18 -2.19
C PHE A 28 -9.58 -1.45 -2.91
N ASP A 29 -8.31 -1.52 -3.35
CA ASP A 29 -7.82 -2.67 -4.13
C ASP A 29 -7.91 -3.97 -3.31
N ARG A 30 -7.70 -3.92 -2.00
CA ARG A 30 -7.81 -5.09 -1.11
C ARG A 30 -9.23 -5.62 -1.04
N ILE A 31 -10.22 -4.76 -0.75
CA ILE A 31 -11.63 -5.16 -0.67
C ILE A 31 -12.13 -5.61 -2.04
N PHE A 32 -11.79 -4.86 -3.10
CA PHE A 32 -12.18 -5.22 -4.46
C PHE A 32 -11.69 -6.61 -4.85
N LYS A 33 -10.43 -6.95 -4.51
CA LYS A 33 -9.90 -8.30 -4.72
C LYS A 33 -10.63 -9.37 -3.92
N GLN A 34 -11.00 -9.07 -2.68
CA GLN A 34 -11.77 -10.00 -1.87
C GLN A 34 -13.08 -10.34 -2.58
N LEU A 35 -13.80 -9.34 -3.11
CA LEU A 35 -15.02 -9.55 -3.88
C LEU A 35 -14.78 -10.44 -5.10
N LEU A 36 -13.70 -10.21 -5.86
CA LEU A 36 -13.35 -11.08 -6.99
C LEU A 36 -13.03 -12.53 -6.56
N LEU A 37 -12.40 -12.72 -5.39
CA LEU A 37 -12.11 -14.05 -4.83
C LEU A 37 -13.37 -14.77 -4.36
N GLU A 38 -14.39 -14.04 -3.91
CA GLU A 38 -15.71 -14.59 -3.58
C GLU A 38 -16.56 -14.89 -4.83
N GLY A 39 -16.04 -14.62 -6.03
CA GLY A 39 -16.68 -14.98 -7.29
C GLY A 39 -17.42 -13.85 -8.00
N CYS A 40 -17.37 -12.62 -7.48
CA CYS A 40 -17.90 -11.46 -8.22
C CYS A 40 -17.08 -11.21 -9.49
N ASP A 41 -17.74 -10.78 -10.55
CA ASP A 41 -17.06 -10.14 -11.66
C ASP A 41 -16.67 -8.68 -11.33
N HIS A 42 -15.93 -8.01 -12.23
CA HIS A 42 -15.48 -6.64 -12.00
C HIS A 42 -16.63 -5.62 -11.92
N GLU A 43 -17.73 -5.84 -12.61
CA GLU A 43 -18.86 -4.91 -12.59
C GLU A 43 -19.72 -5.13 -11.34
N GLU A 44 -19.96 -6.39 -10.96
CA GLU A 44 -20.60 -6.76 -9.69
C GLU A 44 -19.81 -6.23 -8.48
N ALA A 45 -18.49 -6.43 -8.47
CA ALA A 45 -17.63 -5.91 -7.41
C ALA A 45 -17.65 -4.37 -7.37
N LYS A 46 -17.66 -3.71 -8.53
CA LYS A 46 -17.78 -2.24 -8.63
C LYS A 46 -19.12 -1.74 -8.11
N ASP A 47 -20.22 -2.41 -8.48
CA ASP A 47 -21.56 -2.05 -8.02
C ASP A 47 -21.69 -2.28 -6.50
N PHE A 48 -21.15 -3.37 -5.97
CA PHE A 48 -21.03 -3.59 -4.52
C PHE A 48 -20.29 -2.43 -3.85
N MET A 49 -19.10 -2.05 -4.37
CA MET A 49 -18.30 -0.97 -3.78
C MET A 49 -19.03 0.38 -3.78
N LEU A 50 -19.86 0.66 -4.77
CA LEU A 50 -20.64 1.90 -4.87
C LEU A 50 -21.88 1.89 -3.96
N CYS A 51 -22.50 0.73 -3.76
CA CYS A 51 -23.72 0.61 -2.97
C CYS A 51 -23.45 0.37 -1.49
N ALA A 52 -22.42 -0.41 -1.17
CA ALA A 52 -22.13 -0.88 0.18
C ALA A 52 -21.11 0.00 0.93
N CYS A 53 -20.25 0.73 0.22
CA CYS A 53 -19.07 1.34 0.82
C CYS A 53 -19.08 2.87 0.65
N SER A 54 -18.69 3.60 1.69
CA SER A 54 -18.50 5.06 1.61
C SER A 54 -17.14 5.38 1.00
N LEU A 55 -17.11 5.60 -0.33
CA LEU A 55 -15.88 5.90 -1.06
C LEU A 55 -15.46 7.36 -0.91
N GLY A 56 -14.20 7.57 -0.53
CA GLY A 56 -13.55 8.88 -0.62
C GLY A 56 -13.27 9.27 -2.08
N LEU A 57 -12.92 10.55 -2.27
CA LEU A 57 -12.69 11.12 -3.60
C LEU A 57 -11.62 10.38 -4.42
N ILE A 58 -10.51 10.02 -3.77
CA ILE A 58 -9.36 9.37 -4.44
C ILE A 58 -9.74 8.02 -5.04
N PRO A 59 -10.27 7.03 -4.28
CA PRO A 59 -10.68 5.76 -4.87
C PRO A 59 -11.78 5.93 -5.91
N PHE A 60 -12.73 6.85 -5.70
CA PHE A 60 -13.77 7.11 -6.70
C PHE A 60 -13.19 7.57 -8.05
N GLN A 61 -12.35 8.61 -8.05
CA GLN A 61 -11.76 9.13 -9.30
C GLN A 61 -10.76 8.14 -9.91
N GLU A 62 -9.81 7.65 -9.11
CA GLU A 62 -8.69 6.88 -9.65
C GLU A 62 -9.06 5.44 -10.00
N ARG A 63 -10.06 4.85 -9.33
CA ARG A 63 -10.51 3.49 -9.59
C ARG A 63 -11.79 3.45 -10.39
N ILE A 64 -12.86 4.07 -9.90
CA ILE A 64 -14.18 3.98 -10.52
C ILE A 64 -14.25 4.79 -11.82
N GLU A 65 -14.06 6.11 -11.79
CA GLU A 65 -14.21 6.97 -12.97
C GLU A 65 -13.20 6.60 -14.08
N ASN A 66 -11.94 6.42 -13.70
CA ASN A 66 -10.88 6.03 -14.63
C ASN A 66 -10.94 4.55 -15.06
N LYS A 67 -11.90 3.78 -14.53
CA LYS A 67 -12.10 2.35 -14.80
C LYS A 67 -10.86 1.50 -14.53
N SER A 68 -9.96 1.96 -13.67
CA SER A 68 -8.75 1.22 -13.30
C SER A 68 -9.09 -0.05 -12.52
N TYR A 69 -10.27 -0.12 -11.89
CA TYR A 69 -10.76 -1.33 -11.19
C TYR A 69 -10.75 -2.58 -12.10
N ARG A 70 -10.97 -2.42 -13.41
CA ARG A 70 -10.95 -3.52 -14.40
C ARG A 70 -9.60 -4.21 -14.55
N LYS A 71 -8.53 -3.60 -14.04
CA LYS A 71 -7.16 -4.14 -14.08
C LYS A 71 -6.76 -4.84 -12.79
N ILE A 72 -7.63 -4.82 -11.77
CA ILE A 72 -7.40 -5.50 -10.51
C ILE A 72 -7.61 -7.01 -10.76
N SER A 73 -6.63 -7.83 -10.39
CA SER A 73 -6.72 -9.29 -10.46
C SER A 73 -7.04 -9.85 -9.07
N ALA A 74 -7.81 -10.92 -9.02
CA ALA A 74 -8.08 -11.71 -7.82
C ALA A 74 -6.81 -12.39 -7.25
N GLU A 75 -5.71 -12.43 -8.02
CA GLU A 75 -4.46 -13.02 -7.55
C GLU A 75 -3.97 -12.38 -6.24
N PRO A 76 -3.69 -13.20 -5.22
CA PRO A 76 -3.15 -12.74 -3.95
C PRO A 76 -1.80 -12.05 -4.18
N ASP A 77 -1.47 -11.09 -3.32
CA ASP A 77 -0.19 -10.35 -3.28
C ASP A 77 0.17 -9.49 -4.51
N ILE A 78 -0.63 -9.49 -5.58
CA ILE A 78 -0.36 -8.65 -6.76
C ILE A 78 -0.93 -7.25 -6.58
N LEU A 79 -0.19 -6.34 -5.95
CA LEU A 79 -0.56 -4.91 -5.95
C LEU A 79 -0.70 -4.38 -7.38
N SER A 80 -1.62 -3.46 -7.63
CA SER A 80 -1.72 -2.76 -8.92
C SER A 80 -0.40 -2.04 -9.26
N LYS A 81 -0.11 -1.90 -10.55
CA LYS A 81 1.20 -1.39 -11.03
C LYS A 81 1.53 -0.01 -10.45
N ASP A 82 0.53 0.85 -10.34
CA ASP A 82 0.65 2.18 -9.73
C ASP A 82 0.92 2.09 -8.23
N LEU A 83 0.23 1.20 -7.49
CA LEU A 83 0.48 1.00 -6.07
C LEU A 83 1.84 0.40 -5.79
N ARG A 84 2.33 -0.55 -6.62
CA ARG A 84 3.72 -1.04 -6.53
C ARG A 84 4.74 0.08 -6.69
N LYS A 85 4.52 0.96 -7.67
CA LYS A 85 5.39 2.12 -7.90
C LYS A 85 5.37 3.06 -6.69
N LEU A 86 4.19 3.35 -6.15
CA LEU A 86 4.03 4.21 -4.98
C LEU A 86 4.71 3.61 -3.74
N HIS A 87 4.48 2.32 -3.48
CA HIS A 87 5.09 1.57 -2.38
C HIS A 87 6.63 1.61 -2.48
N LEU A 88 7.18 1.35 -3.67
CA LEU A 88 8.63 1.42 -3.89
C LEU A 88 9.21 2.83 -3.69
N GLN A 89 8.48 3.86 -4.11
CA GLN A 89 8.89 5.25 -3.89
C GLN A 89 8.90 5.63 -2.41
N ALA A 90 7.86 5.24 -1.67
CA ALA A 90 7.79 5.44 -0.23
C ALA A 90 8.95 4.74 0.49
N TYR A 91 9.19 3.46 0.16
CA TYR A 91 10.31 2.68 0.70
C TYR A 91 11.66 3.36 0.45
N LYS A 92 11.93 3.79 -0.79
CA LYS A 92 13.19 4.49 -1.13
C LYS A 92 13.38 5.79 -0.34
N LYS A 93 12.30 6.54 -0.09
CA LYS A 93 12.35 7.76 0.72
C LYS A 93 12.69 7.44 2.18
N ILE A 94 12.02 6.45 2.77
CA ILE A 94 12.25 6.01 4.15
C ILE A 94 13.68 5.48 4.32
N ALA A 95 14.13 4.59 3.44
CA ALA A 95 15.49 4.04 3.49
C ALA A 95 16.57 5.15 3.40
N LYS A 96 16.35 6.16 2.56
CA LYS A 96 17.24 7.31 2.45
C LYS A 96 17.27 8.14 3.74
N GLN A 97 16.13 8.29 4.40
CA GLN A 97 16.03 9.02 5.66
C GLN A 97 16.75 8.27 6.79
N ILE A 98 16.47 6.97 6.95
CA ILE A 98 17.15 6.09 7.93
C ILE A 98 18.67 6.12 7.72
N LYS A 99 19.13 6.03 6.48
CA LYS A 99 20.58 6.09 6.18
C LYS A 99 21.21 7.39 6.67
N ARG A 100 20.53 8.53 6.52
CA ARG A 100 21.02 9.83 6.99
C ARG A 100 21.09 9.88 8.51
N GLU A 101 20.03 9.46 9.19
CA GLU A 101 19.97 9.43 10.65
C GLU A 101 21.04 8.52 11.24
N LEU A 102 21.24 7.33 10.67
CA LEU A 102 22.33 6.43 11.06
C LEU A 102 23.72 7.05 10.82
N THR A 103 23.90 7.79 9.72
CA THR A 103 25.19 8.45 9.42
C THR A 103 25.50 9.52 10.47
N VAL A 104 24.51 10.33 10.85
CA VAL A 104 24.64 11.35 11.90
C VAL A 104 24.94 10.69 13.23
N SER A 105 24.11 9.73 13.66
CA SER A 105 24.29 9.02 14.92
C SER A 105 25.65 8.32 15.04
N TYR A 106 26.12 7.68 13.97
CA TYR A 106 27.44 7.05 13.94
C TYR A 106 28.58 8.06 14.07
N SER A 107 28.48 9.21 13.39
CA SER A 107 29.49 10.27 13.49
C SER A 107 29.59 10.86 14.90
N GLU A 108 28.46 11.04 15.59
CA GLU A 108 28.39 11.50 16.98
C GLU A 108 29.04 10.50 17.95
N LEU A 109 28.77 9.20 17.76
CA LEU A 109 29.39 8.14 18.56
C LEU A 109 30.91 8.13 18.39
N LEU A 110 31.41 8.19 17.15
CA LEU A 110 32.85 8.22 16.87
C LEU A 110 33.54 9.42 17.53
N ASN A 111 32.93 10.61 17.45
CA ASN A 111 33.44 11.81 18.11
C ASN A 111 33.49 11.64 19.64
N THR A 112 32.50 10.99 20.24
CA THR A 112 32.43 10.75 21.69
C THR A 112 33.56 9.85 22.20
N ILE A 113 33.99 8.88 21.38
CA ILE A 113 35.12 7.98 21.71
C ILE A 113 36.46 8.49 21.18
N GLY A 114 36.53 9.74 20.72
CA GLY A 114 37.77 10.40 20.28
C GLY A 114 38.29 9.95 18.91
N ILE A 115 37.48 9.25 18.12
CA ILE A 115 37.82 8.85 16.76
C ILE A 115 37.28 9.92 15.81
N ASN A 116 38.16 10.66 15.13
CA ASN A 116 37.73 11.58 14.08
C ASN A 116 37.45 10.79 12.79
N PRO A 117 36.19 10.70 12.32
CA PRO A 117 35.86 10.01 11.08
C PRO A 117 36.42 10.73 9.84
N GLU A 118 36.75 12.02 9.94
CA GLU A 118 37.45 12.76 8.91
C GLU A 118 38.96 12.68 9.18
N GLY A 119 39.64 11.72 8.56
CA GLY A 119 41.07 11.45 8.73
C GLY A 119 41.99 12.63 8.38
N LYS A 120 42.04 13.66 9.22
CA LYS A 120 43.15 14.60 9.32
C LYS A 120 44.02 14.14 10.48
N ASN A 121 44.86 13.14 10.20
CA ASN A 121 46.03 12.87 11.02
C ASN A 121 46.87 14.15 11.05
N HIS A 122 46.81 14.89 12.16
CA HIS A 122 47.83 15.88 12.46
C HIS A 122 49.14 15.12 12.70
N HIS A 123 49.96 15.01 11.66
CA HIS A 123 51.36 14.69 11.84
C HIS A 123 52.02 15.83 12.60
N PRO A 124 52.66 15.57 13.76
CA PRO A 124 53.44 16.58 14.43
C PRO A 124 54.64 16.92 13.54
N LYS A 125 54.71 18.18 13.09
CA LYS A 125 55.91 18.71 12.44
C LYS A 125 57.04 18.67 13.50
N ARG A 126 58.03 17.83 13.25
CA ARG A 126 59.36 17.93 13.88
C ARG A 126 60.18 18.97 13.15
#